data_AF-A0AAJ1ZL86-F1
#
_entry.id   AF-A0AAJ1ZL86-F1
#
_cell.length_a   1.000
_cell.length_b   1.000
_cell.length_c   1.000
_cell.angle_alpha   90.00
_cell.angle_beta   90.00
_cell.angle_gamma   90.00
#
_symmetry.space_group_name_H-M   'P 1'
#
loop_
_entity.id
_entity.type
_entity.pdbx_description
1 polymer ?
#
loop_
_entity_poly.entity_id
_entity_poly.type
_entity_poly.pdbx_seq_one_letter_code
_entity_poly.pdbx_strand_id
1 'polypeptide(L)'
;MSERRANLGKVDAQCSVEETDHRGRKTRTTEAKDSRRGIPQGSPISPLLANIHMRRFVLALPDGEAVAISCGRGGDSTSGKQSVSSFGQALAEIDPHEYEWVSDPWVVRWKGPSNAFGIVARSTNERGADARTPEAILEAFGAFLEYAQAQDIRAVHVTLLGAGEMHVFAPWVSLVQMARAYGDWSRKDQTVEKTVAAYVYLVDRQVLALMQGGFLDITQALHGGEFGINVDTYDAGGLCVRHHELIRGDDCIGSLMDLRTQAQRAQVHVLPNPRRDARPVSCAQVQHLTFRNFGVVPGSTLVIDFRDIATCEPRAASGT
;
A
#
# COMPACT_ATOMS: atom_id res chain seq x y z
N MET A 1 -12.85 20.04 40.27
CA MET A 1 -13.59 20.06 39.00
C MET A 1 -12.64 20.48 37.88
N SER A 2 -12.55 19.65 36.84
CA SER A 2 -12.08 19.88 35.46
C SER A 2 -10.64 20.39 35.27
N GLU A 3 -9.68 19.50 35.01
CA GLU A 3 -9.24 19.00 33.69
C GLU A 3 -8.69 20.08 32.74
N ARG A 4 -7.38 19.99 32.46
CA ARG A 4 -6.77 20.44 31.20
C ARG A 4 -5.81 19.36 30.72
N ARG A 5 -6.29 18.47 29.85
CA ARG A 5 -5.46 17.56 29.06
C ARG A 5 -5.15 18.24 27.72
N ALA A 6 -3.88 18.55 27.48
CA ALA A 6 -3.39 18.90 26.16
C ALA A 6 -2.74 17.64 25.55
N ASN A 7 -3.36 17.10 24.51
CA ASN A 7 -2.75 16.03 23.71
C ASN A 7 -1.71 16.66 22.78
N LEU A 8 -0.44 16.57 23.16
CA LEU A 8 0.70 17.02 22.36
C LEU A 8 1.11 15.87 21.41
N GLY A 9 0.73 15.98 20.14
CA GLY A 9 1.22 15.10 19.08
C GLY A 9 2.71 15.37 18.82
N LYS A 10 3.50 14.30 18.82
CA LYS A 10 4.95 14.31 18.61
C LYS A 10 5.26 14.77 17.16
N VAL A 11 5.99 15.89 17.03
CA VAL A 11 6.47 16.46 15.75
C VAL A 11 7.96 16.17 15.62
N ASP A 12 8.41 15.71 14.44
CA ASP A 12 9.81 15.39 14.18
C ASP A 12 10.52 16.43 13.28
N ALA A 13 11.84 16.50 13.42
CA ALA A 13 12.69 17.68 13.24
C ALA A 13 12.78 18.25 11.81
N GLN A 14 12.11 19.38 11.57
CA GLN A 14 12.62 20.59 10.89
C GLN A 14 11.51 21.62 10.58
N CYS A 15 10.26 21.34 10.95
CA CYS A 15 9.28 22.40 11.06
C CYS A 15 9.52 23.15 12.38
N SER A 16 9.82 24.46 12.30
CA SER A 16 9.69 25.33 13.46
C SER A 16 8.28 25.17 14.01
N VAL A 17 8.14 24.68 15.25
CA VAL A 17 6.85 24.60 15.90
C VAL A 17 6.40 26.04 16.16
N GLU A 18 5.35 26.49 15.47
CA GLU A 18 4.70 27.78 15.75
C GLU A 18 3.67 27.56 16.85
N GLU A 19 4.05 27.86 18.09
CA GLU A 19 3.09 27.95 19.18
C GLU A 19 2.40 29.30 19.11
N THR A 20 1.07 29.30 19.00
CA THR A 20 0.26 30.53 19.09
C THR A 20 -0.33 30.62 20.48
N ASP A 21 0.02 31.67 21.23
CA ASP A 21 -0.58 31.89 22.55
C ASP A 21 -2.06 32.29 22.45
N HIS A 22 -2.77 32.28 23.57
CA HIS A 22 -4.18 32.71 23.67
C HIS A 22 -4.43 34.17 23.28
N ARG A 23 -3.38 34.94 22.97
CA ARG A 23 -3.41 36.34 22.51
C ARG A 23 -2.98 36.48 21.05
N GLY A 24 -2.81 35.38 20.32
CA GLY A 24 -2.51 35.36 18.89
C GLY A 24 -1.03 35.59 18.54
N ARG A 25 -0.10 35.57 19.51
CA ARG A 25 1.34 35.74 19.25
C ARG A 25 1.98 34.40 18.93
N LYS A 26 2.76 34.36 17.86
CA LYS A 26 3.46 33.16 17.38
C LYS A 26 4.90 33.13 17.90
N THR A 27 5.28 32.06 18.59
CA THR A 27 6.66 31.80 19.03
C THR A 27 7.18 30.56 18.31
N ARG A 28 8.37 30.65 17.69
CA ARG A 28 9.04 29.52 17.03
C ARG A 28 10.13 28.96 17.95
N THR A 29 10.08 27.67 18.25
CA THR A 29 11.10 26.98 19.06
C THR A 29 11.88 25.93 18.25
N THR A 30 13.15 25.70 18.61
CA THR A 30 14.09 24.79 17.93
C THR A 30 14.51 23.58 18.77
N GLU A 31 13.73 23.24 19.80
CA GLU A 31 14.07 22.24 20.83
C GLU A 31 14.47 20.87 20.25
N ALA A 32 13.81 20.40 19.18
CA ALA A 32 14.14 19.14 18.51
C ALA A 32 15.52 19.15 17.81
N LYS A 33 15.94 20.32 17.28
CA LYS A 33 17.27 20.54 16.69
C LYS A 33 18.34 20.61 17.78
N ASP A 34 18.04 21.33 18.87
CA ASP A 34 19.00 21.58 19.95
C ASP A 34 19.23 20.31 20.81
N SER A 35 18.23 19.44 20.91
CA SER A 35 18.33 18.14 21.61
C SER A 35 18.88 16.99 20.74
N ARG A 36 19.13 17.20 19.44
CA ARG A 36 19.56 16.17 18.47
C ARG A 36 18.65 14.92 18.43
N ARG A 37 17.36 15.06 18.71
CA ARG A 37 16.40 13.93 18.77
C ARG A 37 15.52 13.80 17.52
N GLY A 38 15.97 14.26 16.35
CA GLY A 38 15.22 14.12 15.10
C GLY A 38 16.05 13.79 13.87
N ILE A 39 15.35 13.36 12.82
CA ILE A 39 15.92 12.93 11.53
C ILE A 39 16.11 14.15 10.62
N PRO A 40 17.29 14.37 10.01
CA PRO A 40 17.50 15.50 9.11
C PRO A 40 16.67 15.37 7.83
N GLN A 41 15.71 16.27 7.64
CA GLN A 41 15.04 16.55 6.37
C GLN A 41 15.82 17.64 5.60
N GLY A 42 16.55 17.26 4.55
CA GLY A 42 17.11 18.28 3.66
C GLY A 42 18.33 17.92 2.83
N SER A 43 18.63 16.64 2.62
CA SER A 43 19.57 16.21 1.59
C SER A 43 18.96 14.98 0.93
N PRO A 44 19.18 14.69 -0.36
CA PRO A 44 18.86 13.37 -0.89
C PRO A 44 19.67 12.38 -0.06
N ILE A 45 19.04 11.82 0.97
CA ILE A 45 19.54 10.68 1.72
C ILE A 45 19.80 9.66 0.62
N SER A 46 21.08 9.44 0.33
CA SER A 46 21.44 8.40 -0.63
C SER A 46 20.77 7.12 -0.14
N PRO A 47 20.33 6.22 -1.03
CA PRO A 47 19.83 4.91 -0.61
C PRO A 47 20.77 4.27 0.44
N LEU A 48 22.09 4.50 0.33
CA LEU A 48 23.10 4.11 1.30
C LEU A 48 22.97 4.74 2.72
N LEU A 49 22.59 6.02 2.85
CA LEU A 49 22.37 6.67 4.15
C LEU A 49 21.03 6.29 4.78
N ALA A 50 20.00 6.00 3.97
CA ALA A 50 18.77 5.37 4.46
C ALA A 50 19.09 3.99 5.05
N ASN A 51 20.00 3.24 4.39
CA ASN A 51 20.50 1.95 4.86
C ASN A 51 21.23 2.04 6.21
N ILE A 52 22.01 3.09 6.46
CA ILE A 52 22.68 3.28 7.76
C ILE A 52 21.68 3.70 8.85
N HIS A 53 20.71 4.55 8.54
CA HIS A 53 19.71 5.00 9.51
C HIS A 53 18.79 3.86 9.98
N MET A 54 18.30 3.04 9.05
CA MET A 54 17.48 1.88 9.38
C MET A 54 18.30 0.79 10.09
N ARG A 55 19.58 0.57 9.71
CA ARG A 55 20.47 -0.38 10.38
C ARG A 55 20.74 -0.02 11.85
N ARG A 56 20.90 1.26 12.19
CA ARG A 56 21.03 1.69 13.59
C ARG A 56 19.72 1.56 14.36
N PHE A 57 18.59 1.56 13.68
CA PHE A 57 17.27 1.45 14.29
C PHE A 57 16.94 0.01 14.69
N VAL A 58 17.23 -0.97 13.81
CA VAL A 58 16.96 -2.39 14.07
C VAL A 58 17.76 -2.96 15.24
N LEU A 59 19.01 -2.52 15.41
CA LEU A 59 19.89 -3.01 16.49
C LEU A 59 19.63 -2.34 17.86
N ALA A 60 18.72 -1.36 17.92
CA ALA A 60 18.43 -0.60 19.13
C ALA A 60 16.93 -0.24 19.24
N LEU A 61 16.05 -1.13 18.80
CA LEU A 61 14.60 -0.94 18.93
C LEU A 61 14.23 -0.81 20.42
N PRO A 62 13.45 0.21 20.81
CA PRO A 62 12.87 0.29 22.14
C PRO A 62 11.98 -0.91 22.46
N ASP A 63 11.79 -1.18 23.76
CA ASP A 63 10.90 -2.25 24.22
C ASP A 63 9.47 -2.05 23.70
N GLY A 64 8.90 -3.12 23.14
CA GLY A 64 7.57 -3.10 22.54
C GLY A 64 7.52 -2.47 21.13
N GLU A 65 8.66 -2.25 20.49
CA GLU A 65 8.74 -1.89 19.06
C GLU A 65 9.26 -3.06 18.22
N ALA A 66 8.88 -3.10 16.95
CA ALA A 66 9.28 -4.13 16.00
C ALA A 66 9.66 -3.53 14.65
N VAL A 67 10.54 -4.22 13.92
CA VAL A 67 10.83 -3.92 12.52
C VAL A 67 10.22 -4.98 11.62
N ALA A 68 9.63 -4.57 10.50
CA ALA A 68 9.19 -5.47 9.45
C ALA A 68 9.72 -5.06 8.07
N ILE A 69 10.21 -6.03 7.32
CA ILE A 69 10.81 -5.81 6.01
C ILE A 69 10.05 -6.62 4.96
N SER A 70 9.92 -6.09 3.75
CA SER A 70 9.33 -6.84 2.65
C SER A 70 10.20 -8.04 2.27
N CYS A 71 9.60 -9.23 2.23
CA CYS A 71 10.26 -10.50 1.92
C CYS A 71 9.63 -11.20 0.71
N GLY A 72 10.45 -11.91 -0.06
CA GLY A 72 9.98 -12.78 -1.13
C GLY A 72 9.81 -14.25 -0.70
N ARG A 73 9.05 -15.01 -1.48
CA ARG A 73 8.98 -16.48 -1.43
C ARG A 73 9.98 -17.02 -2.46
N GLY A 74 10.95 -17.81 -2.06
CA GLY A 74 11.96 -18.39 -2.95
C GLY A 74 11.50 -19.71 -3.55
N GLY A 75 12.22 -20.13 -4.59
CA GLY A 75 11.86 -21.19 -5.53
C GLY A 75 11.81 -22.58 -4.90
N ASP A 76 10.71 -22.87 -4.26
CA ASP A 76 9.90 -24.07 -4.40
C ASP A 76 8.70 -23.81 -3.50
N SER A 77 7.49 -23.99 -4.02
CA SER A 77 6.25 -23.93 -3.23
C SER A 77 6.26 -24.91 -2.04
N THR A 78 7.23 -25.82 -1.99
CA THR A 78 7.51 -26.78 -0.92
C THR A 78 8.78 -26.50 -0.09
N SER A 79 9.69 -25.59 -0.50
CA SER A 79 10.98 -25.37 0.20
C SER A 79 11.16 -24.03 0.91
N GLY A 80 10.24 -23.07 0.75
CA GLY A 80 10.12 -21.91 1.64
C GLY A 80 11.33 -20.95 1.71
N LYS A 81 12.36 -21.05 0.87
CA LYS A 81 13.54 -20.17 1.02
C LYS A 81 13.17 -18.70 0.86
N GLN A 82 13.28 -17.84 1.86
CA GLN A 82 12.91 -16.43 1.68
C GLN A 82 14.01 -15.64 0.97
N SER A 83 13.65 -14.85 -0.05
CA SER A 83 14.58 -13.89 -0.63
C SER A 83 14.44 -12.57 0.12
N VAL A 84 15.30 -12.36 1.11
CA VAL A 84 15.49 -11.05 1.73
C VAL A 84 16.41 -10.26 0.82
N SER A 85 16.08 -8.98 0.54
CA SER A 85 16.99 -8.12 -0.21
C SER A 85 18.34 -8.02 0.52
N SER A 86 19.43 -7.74 -0.21
CA SER A 86 20.74 -7.45 0.40
C SER A 86 20.63 -6.36 1.49
N PHE A 87 19.69 -5.44 1.31
CA PHE A 87 19.26 -4.45 2.30
C PHE A 87 18.69 -5.09 3.58
N GLY A 88 17.72 -6.01 3.49
CA GLY A 88 17.15 -6.67 4.66
C GLY A 88 18.12 -7.61 5.37
N GLN A 89 19.05 -8.24 4.63
CA GLN A 89 20.14 -9.05 5.21
C GLN A 89 21.12 -8.18 6.01
N ALA A 90 21.50 -7.02 5.47
CA ALA A 90 22.40 -6.08 6.15
C ALA A 90 21.75 -5.33 7.33
N LEU A 91 20.42 -5.22 7.35
CA LEU A 91 19.68 -4.51 8.40
C LEU A 91 19.67 -5.25 9.74
N ALA A 92 19.75 -6.57 9.68
CA ALA A 92 19.18 -7.38 10.73
C ALA A 92 20.18 -8.26 11.48
N GLU A 93 21.43 -8.43 11.00
CA GLU A 93 22.38 -9.43 11.55
C GLU A 93 21.72 -10.81 11.75
N ILE A 94 20.72 -11.09 10.92
CA ILE A 94 19.83 -12.24 10.97
C ILE A 94 20.27 -13.22 9.91
N ASP A 95 20.23 -14.51 10.24
CA ASP A 95 20.26 -15.56 9.22
C ASP A 95 18.90 -15.58 8.49
N PRO A 96 18.82 -15.18 7.21
CA PRO A 96 17.56 -15.13 6.47
C PRO A 96 16.95 -16.52 6.25
N HIS A 97 17.67 -17.59 6.55
CA HIS A 97 17.22 -18.98 6.46
C HIS A 97 16.67 -19.53 7.78
N GLU A 98 16.90 -18.85 8.90
CA GLU A 98 16.36 -19.24 10.20
C GLU A 98 15.17 -18.36 10.59
N TYR A 99 13.97 -18.82 10.27
CA TYR A 99 12.73 -18.11 10.59
C TYR A 99 11.61 -19.08 10.97
N GLU A 100 10.57 -18.55 11.61
CA GLU A 100 9.31 -19.24 11.88
C GLU A 100 8.13 -18.48 11.27
N TRP A 101 7.11 -19.19 10.81
CA TRP A 101 5.86 -18.58 10.37
C TRP A 101 5.02 -18.22 11.59
N VAL A 102 4.76 -16.93 11.77
CA VAL A 102 3.90 -16.43 12.85
C VAL A 102 2.49 -16.09 12.37
N SER A 103 2.34 -15.92 11.05
CA SER A 103 1.06 -15.87 10.35
C SER A 103 1.27 -16.41 8.93
N ASP A 104 1.00 -17.69 8.68
CA ASP A 104 1.09 -18.28 7.34
C ASP A 104 -0.11 -17.82 6.49
N PRO A 105 0.08 -17.33 5.24
CA PRO A 105 1.31 -17.24 4.44
C PRO A 105 2.00 -15.88 4.40
N TRP A 106 1.75 -15.02 5.38
CA TRP A 106 2.03 -13.59 5.28
C TRP A 106 3.23 -13.10 6.08
N VAL A 107 3.48 -13.65 7.26
CA VAL A 107 4.42 -13.09 8.23
C VAL A 107 5.32 -14.17 8.78
N VAL A 108 6.62 -13.88 8.73
CA VAL A 108 7.62 -14.65 9.44
C VAL A 108 8.35 -13.82 10.47
N ARG A 109 8.85 -14.51 11.49
CA ARG A 109 9.76 -13.97 12.48
C ARG A 109 11.12 -14.62 12.29
N TRP A 110 12.16 -13.82 12.20
CA TRP A 110 13.52 -14.35 12.13
C TRP A 110 14.07 -14.70 13.51
N LYS A 111 14.95 -15.71 13.56
CA LYS A 111 15.73 -16.00 14.76
C LYS A 111 16.87 -14.98 14.90
N GLY A 112 17.11 -14.49 16.11
CA GLY A 112 18.13 -13.47 16.39
C GLY A 112 17.57 -12.30 17.22
N PRO A 113 17.76 -11.02 16.82
CA PRO A 113 17.28 -9.88 17.59
C PRO A 113 15.77 -9.97 17.84
N SER A 114 15.36 -9.65 19.06
CA SER A 114 13.96 -9.60 19.46
C SER A 114 13.22 -8.58 18.59
N ASN A 115 12.17 -9.03 17.89
CA ASN A 115 11.18 -8.23 17.14
C ASN A 115 11.55 -7.82 15.70
N ALA A 116 12.23 -8.69 14.96
CA ALA A 116 12.42 -8.54 13.52
C ALA A 116 11.54 -9.52 12.70
N PHE A 117 10.80 -8.97 11.74
CA PHE A 117 9.80 -9.69 10.95
C PHE A 117 9.97 -9.52 9.45
N GLY A 118 9.60 -10.56 8.71
CA GLY A 118 9.46 -10.55 7.25
C GLY A 118 7.99 -10.56 6.85
N ILE A 119 7.58 -9.62 5.99
CA ILE A 119 6.23 -9.58 5.42
C ILE A 119 6.28 -10.05 3.97
N VAL A 120 5.62 -11.17 3.70
CA VAL A 120 5.55 -11.87 2.42
C VAL A 120 4.28 -11.44 1.68
N ALA A 121 4.30 -10.26 1.05
CA ALA A 121 3.16 -9.74 0.29
C ALA A 121 3.01 -10.40 -1.09
N ARG A 122 2.76 -11.72 -1.11
CA ARG A 122 2.60 -12.55 -2.32
C ARG A 122 1.48 -13.57 -2.11
N SER A 123 0.53 -13.63 -3.02
CA SER A 123 -0.48 -14.69 -3.04
C SER A 123 -0.02 -15.85 -3.93
N THR A 124 -0.66 -17.00 -3.78
CA THR A 124 -0.47 -18.13 -4.69
C THR A 124 -1.71 -18.20 -5.56
N ASN A 125 -1.56 -18.15 -6.89
CA ASN A 125 -2.72 -18.31 -7.77
C ASN A 125 -3.21 -19.77 -7.77
N GLU A 126 -4.36 -20.03 -8.39
CA GLU A 126 -4.98 -21.36 -8.51
C GLU A 126 -4.06 -22.42 -9.14
N ARG A 127 -3.01 -22.01 -9.86
CA ARG A 127 -2.02 -22.87 -10.49
C ARG A 127 -0.76 -23.08 -9.64
N GLY A 128 -0.75 -22.60 -8.40
CA GLY A 128 0.40 -22.71 -7.50
C GLY A 128 1.53 -21.71 -7.79
N ALA A 129 1.33 -20.75 -8.70
CA ALA A 129 2.35 -19.79 -9.08
C ALA A 129 2.29 -18.51 -8.22
N ASP A 130 3.47 -17.94 -7.97
CA ASP A 130 3.66 -16.69 -7.23
C ASP A 130 2.92 -15.52 -7.94
N ALA A 131 1.89 -15.01 -7.29
CA ALA A 131 1.11 -13.89 -7.75
C ALA A 131 1.38 -12.66 -6.85
N ARG A 132 2.01 -11.65 -7.44
CA ARG A 132 2.12 -10.33 -6.82
C ARG A 132 0.82 -9.62 -7.15
N THR A 133 0.00 -9.32 -6.15
CA THR A 133 -1.27 -8.58 -6.31
C THR A 133 -1.34 -7.42 -5.29
N PRO A 134 -2.11 -6.36 -5.58
CA PRO A 134 -2.37 -5.31 -4.58
C PRO A 134 -3.05 -5.88 -3.33
N GLU A 135 -3.91 -6.88 -3.52
CA GLU A 135 -4.61 -7.59 -2.45
C GLU A 135 -3.66 -8.32 -1.51
N ALA A 136 -2.62 -8.97 -2.02
CA ALA A 136 -1.60 -9.62 -1.20
C ALA A 136 -0.84 -8.63 -0.29
N ILE A 137 -0.70 -7.35 -0.70
CA ILE A 137 -0.13 -6.31 0.16
C ILE A 137 -1.08 -5.96 1.30
N LEU A 138 -2.37 -5.81 0.98
CA LEU A 138 -3.41 -5.51 1.95
C LEU A 138 -3.52 -6.62 3.00
N GLU A 139 -3.65 -7.87 2.56
CA GLU A 139 -3.79 -9.05 3.43
C GLU A 139 -2.53 -9.25 4.29
N ALA A 140 -1.34 -9.17 3.69
CA ALA A 140 -0.11 -9.41 4.43
C ALA A 140 0.15 -8.36 5.51
N PHE A 141 -0.12 -7.09 5.21
CA PHE A 141 0.06 -6.03 6.19
C PHE A 141 -1.00 -6.07 7.29
N GLY A 142 -2.27 -6.38 6.93
CA GLY A 142 -3.33 -6.60 7.90
C GLY A 142 -3.00 -7.74 8.87
N ALA A 143 -2.56 -8.88 8.36
CA ALA A 143 -2.14 -10.03 9.17
C ALA A 143 -0.99 -9.68 10.13
N PHE A 144 -0.04 -8.85 9.68
CA PHE A 144 1.04 -8.38 10.54
C PHE A 144 0.56 -7.45 11.66
N LEU A 145 -0.39 -6.55 11.39
CA LEU A 145 -0.95 -5.66 12.41
C LEU A 145 -1.74 -6.44 13.47
N GLU A 146 -2.51 -7.45 13.06
CA GLU A 146 -3.22 -8.35 13.98
C GLU A 146 -2.24 -9.12 14.87
N TYR A 147 -1.17 -9.67 14.28
CA TYR A 147 -0.13 -10.33 15.04
C TYR A 147 0.57 -9.36 16.01
N ALA A 148 0.95 -8.16 15.55
CA ALA A 148 1.62 -7.16 16.37
C ALA A 148 0.78 -6.77 17.59
N GLN A 149 -0.52 -6.55 17.39
CA GLN A 149 -1.45 -6.28 18.47
C GLN A 149 -1.54 -7.45 19.47
N ALA A 150 -1.62 -8.69 18.97
CA ALA A 150 -1.69 -9.88 19.83
C ALA A 150 -0.41 -10.15 20.63
N GLN A 151 0.71 -9.54 20.25
CA GLN A 151 2.00 -9.64 20.94
C GLN A 151 2.35 -8.37 21.74
N ASP A 152 1.39 -7.48 21.98
CA ASP A 152 1.57 -6.20 22.69
C ASP A 152 2.68 -5.31 22.08
N ILE A 153 2.90 -5.42 20.77
CA ILE A 153 3.83 -4.56 20.03
C ILE A 153 3.14 -3.20 19.81
N ARG A 154 3.69 -2.15 20.41
CA ARG A 154 3.13 -0.79 20.41
C ARG A 154 3.52 0.00 19.17
N ALA A 155 4.63 -0.35 18.52
CA ALA A 155 5.02 0.31 17.27
C ALA A 155 5.69 -0.66 16.30
N VAL A 156 5.38 -0.49 15.02
CA VAL A 156 5.98 -1.24 13.92
C VAL A 156 6.64 -0.31 12.91
N HIS A 157 7.86 -0.65 12.54
CA HIS A 157 8.72 0.10 11.63
C HIS A 157 8.85 -0.71 10.33
N VAL A 158 8.20 -0.26 9.27
CA VAL A 158 7.94 -1.10 8.09
C VAL A 158 8.44 -0.44 6.82
N THR A 159 9.18 -1.18 5.99
CA THR A 159 9.52 -0.73 4.63
C THR A 159 8.31 -0.77 3.71
N LEU A 160 8.26 0.07 2.68
CA LEU A 160 7.24 -0.05 1.64
C LEU A 160 7.20 -1.47 1.05
N LEU A 161 6.05 -2.15 1.16
CA LEU A 161 5.89 -3.53 0.72
C LEU A 161 5.84 -3.64 -0.81
N GLY A 162 6.32 -4.75 -1.37
CA GLY A 162 6.31 -4.95 -2.83
C GLY A 162 7.19 -3.96 -3.60
N ALA A 163 8.10 -3.26 -2.91
CA ALA A 163 8.94 -2.20 -3.47
C ALA A 163 10.32 -2.67 -3.98
N GLY A 164 10.47 -3.95 -4.36
CA GLY A 164 11.73 -4.48 -4.92
C GLY A 164 11.85 -4.30 -6.44
N GLU A 165 13.08 -4.42 -6.98
CA GLU A 165 13.44 -4.09 -8.38
C GLU A 165 12.51 -4.67 -9.48
N MET A 166 11.89 -5.83 -9.22
CA MET A 166 10.94 -6.50 -10.12
C MET A 166 9.48 -6.09 -9.82
N HIS A 167 9.20 -4.78 -9.75
CA HIS A 167 7.85 -4.27 -9.46
C HIS A 167 6.85 -4.63 -10.57
N VAL A 168 5.78 -5.33 -10.21
CA VAL A 168 4.62 -5.57 -11.10
C VAL A 168 3.66 -4.36 -11.09
N PHE A 169 3.69 -3.58 -10.01
CA PHE A 169 2.81 -2.43 -9.79
C PHE A 169 3.58 -1.12 -9.74
N ALA A 170 2.86 -0.01 -9.94
CA ALA A 170 3.39 1.29 -9.59
C ALA A 170 3.60 1.38 -8.07
N PRO A 171 4.74 1.88 -7.57
CA PRO A 171 5.07 1.87 -6.14
C PRO A 171 4.03 2.54 -5.21
N TRP A 172 3.27 3.50 -5.71
CA TRP A 172 2.20 4.15 -4.94
C TRP A 172 1.07 3.19 -4.56
N VAL A 173 0.84 2.14 -5.36
CA VAL A 173 -0.18 1.11 -5.08
C VAL A 173 0.13 0.44 -3.75
N SER A 174 1.40 0.11 -3.49
CA SER A 174 1.80 -0.51 -2.23
C SER A 174 1.45 0.38 -1.03
N LEU A 175 1.73 1.67 -1.11
CA LEU A 175 1.46 2.60 -0.01
C LEU A 175 -0.05 2.71 0.25
N VAL A 176 -0.83 2.84 -0.82
CA VAL A 176 -2.30 2.92 -0.72
C VAL A 176 -2.87 1.64 -0.11
N GLN A 177 -2.39 0.46 -0.51
CA GLN A 177 -2.86 -0.81 0.06
C GLN A 177 -2.44 -1.01 1.51
N MET A 178 -1.23 -0.58 1.89
CA MET A 178 -0.81 -0.58 3.30
C MET A 178 -1.68 0.37 4.14
N ALA A 179 -2.01 1.56 3.63
CA ALA A 179 -2.90 2.50 4.30
C ALA A 179 -4.33 1.93 4.46
N ARG A 180 -4.86 1.28 3.42
CA ARG A 180 -6.14 0.58 3.45
C ARG A 180 -6.16 -0.53 4.49
N ALA A 181 -5.14 -1.39 4.51
CA ALA A 181 -5.01 -2.45 5.49
C ALA A 181 -4.95 -1.92 6.93
N TYR A 182 -4.17 -0.85 7.17
CA TYR A 182 -4.14 -0.19 8.47
C TYR A 182 -5.50 0.36 8.87
N GLY A 183 -6.19 1.03 7.93
CA GLY A 183 -7.54 1.54 8.14
C GLY A 183 -8.55 0.45 8.49
N ASP A 184 -8.57 -0.62 7.70
CA ASP A 184 -9.48 -1.76 7.89
C ASP A 184 -9.21 -2.45 9.23
N TRP A 185 -7.93 -2.73 9.53
CA TRP A 185 -7.52 -3.25 10.84
C TRP A 185 -7.94 -2.29 11.96
N SER A 186 -7.72 -0.98 11.81
CA SER A 186 -8.06 0.04 12.82
C SER A 186 -9.57 0.22 13.04
N ARG A 187 -10.41 -0.14 12.07
CA ARG A 187 -11.87 -0.17 12.22
C ARG A 187 -12.44 -1.51 12.70
N LYS A 188 -11.72 -2.62 12.50
CA LYS A 188 -12.15 -3.97 12.88
C LYS A 188 -12.32 -4.10 14.39
N ASP A 189 -13.53 -4.27 14.88
CA ASP A 189 -13.86 -4.33 16.31
C ASP A 189 -13.45 -3.07 17.10
N GLN A 190 -14.40 -2.15 17.28
CA GLN A 190 -14.19 -0.89 18.00
C GLN A 190 -14.15 -1.05 19.52
N THR A 191 -14.36 -2.27 20.04
CA THR A 191 -14.35 -2.53 21.49
C THR A 191 -12.95 -2.77 22.03
N VAL A 192 -12.01 -3.14 21.17
CA VAL A 192 -10.63 -3.42 21.54
C VAL A 192 -9.79 -2.15 21.37
N GLU A 193 -9.12 -1.72 22.44
CA GLU A 193 -8.14 -0.63 22.37
C GLU A 193 -6.96 -1.06 21.50
N LYS A 194 -6.74 -0.33 20.40
CA LYS A 194 -5.65 -0.58 19.46
C LYS A 194 -4.46 0.28 19.82
N THR A 195 -3.33 -0.36 19.98
CA THR A 195 -2.11 0.27 20.50
C THR A 195 -0.96 0.29 19.50
N VAL A 196 -1.13 -0.30 18.31
CA VAL A 196 -0.06 -0.42 17.30
C VAL A 196 0.04 0.84 16.43
N ALA A 197 1.12 1.61 16.61
CA ALA A 197 1.51 2.67 15.68
C ALA A 197 2.32 2.10 14.50
N ALA A 198 1.98 2.48 13.27
CA ALA A 198 2.71 2.03 12.07
C ALA A 198 3.53 3.17 11.44
N TYR A 199 4.84 2.98 11.35
CA TYR A 199 5.78 3.88 10.69
C TYR A 199 6.23 3.26 9.35
N VAL A 200 5.71 3.78 8.24
CA VAL A 200 6.08 3.32 6.90
C VAL A 200 7.21 4.17 6.34
N TYR A 201 8.34 3.53 6.05
CA TYR A 201 9.51 4.20 5.50
C TYR A 201 9.48 4.21 3.97
N LEU A 202 9.37 5.41 3.42
CA LEU A 202 9.32 5.65 1.98
C LEU A 202 10.70 6.10 1.47
N VAL A 203 11.29 5.29 0.60
CA VAL A 203 12.53 5.62 -0.11
C VAL A 203 12.30 5.90 -1.60
N ASP A 204 11.11 5.60 -2.11
CA ASP A 204 10.75 5.79 -3.52
C ASP A 204 10.44 7.26 -3.83
N ARG A 205 11.22 7.86 -4.73
CA ARG A 205 11.09 9.28 -5.10
C ARG A 205 9.76 9.61 -5.78
N GLN A 206 9.18 8.69 -6.54
CA GLN A 206 7.90 8.92 -7.22
C GLN A 206 6.77 8.97 -6.20
N VAL A 207 6.76 8.03 -5.24
CA VAL A 207 5.78 8.02 -4.15
C VAL A 207 5.91 9.29 -3.30
N LEU A 208 7.14 9.68 -2.95
CA LEU A 208 7.38 10.92 -2.21
C LEU A 208 6.87 12.15 -2.96
N ALA A 209 7.13 12.25 -4.27
CA ALA A 209 6.65 13.36 -5.09
C ALA A 209 5.11 13.41 -5.16
N LEU A 210 4.45 12.26 -5.32
CA LEU A 210 2.99 12.17 -5.34
C LEU A 210 2.38 12.54 -3.99
N MET A 211 2.99 12.12 -2.88
CA MET A 211 2.59 12.51 -1.52
C MET A 211 2.74 14.02 -1.30
N GLN A 212 3.90 14.59 -1.63
CA GLN A 212 4.17 16.02 -1.45
C GLN A 212 3.29 16.90 -2.33
N GLY A 213 2.94 16.41 -3.53
CA GLY A 213 2.02 17.10 -4.44
C GLY A 213 0.54 16.94 -4.09
N GLY A 214 0.18 16.17 -3.05
CA GLY A 214 -1.22 15.91 -2.68
C GLY A 214 -1.97 15.03 -3.69
N PHE A 215 -1.26 14.28 -4.53
CA PHE A 215 -1.85 13.38 -5.54
C PHE A 215 -2.19 11.99 -4.99
N LEU A 216 -1.82 11.69 -3.74
CA LEU A 216 -2.21 10.49 -3.03
C LEU A 216 -2.99 10.86 -1.77
N ASP A 217 -4.29 10.57 -1.80
CA ASP A 217 -5.16 10.77 -0.64
C ASP A 217 -5.06 9.57 0.31
N ILE A 218 -4.02 9.59 1.14
CA ILE A 218 -3.80 8.56 2.17
C ILE A 218 -4.88 8.64 3.26
N THR A 219 -5.43 9.82 3.52
CA THR A 219 -6.53 9.99 4.47
C THR A 219 -7.76 9.20 4.02
N GLN A 220 -8.13 9.31 2.74
CA GLN A 220 -9.23 8.51 2.19
C GLN A 220 -8.92 7.01 2.22
N ALA A 221 -7.67 6.61 1.91
CA ALA A 221 -7.25 5.21 2.01
C ALA A 221 -7.35 4.68 3.46
N LEU A 222 -7.01 5.51 4.44
CA LEU A 222 -7.07 5.18 5.87
C LEU A 222 -8.48 5.09 6.41
N HIS A 223 -9.38 6.02 6.06
CA HIS A 223 -10.75 6.04 6.62
C HIS A 223 -11.69 5.09 5.89
N GLY A 224 -11.39 4.78 4.64
CA GLY A 224 -12.35 4.13 3.76
C GLY A 224 -13.56 5.03 3.48
N GLY A 225 -14.51 4.52 2.71
CA GLY A 225 -15.70 5.25 2.31
C GLY A 225 -15.72 5.56 0.82
N GLU A 226 -16.72 6.36 0.45
CA GLU A 226 -16.99 6.70 -0.94
C GLU A 226 -15.99 7.72 -1.46
N PHE A 227 -15.56 7.56 -2.70
CA PHE A 227 -14.68 8.52 -3.37
C PHE A 227 -15.05 8.70 -4.84
N GLY A 228 -14.80 9.91 -5.33
CA GLY A 228 -15.11 10.28 -6.71
C GLY A 228 -14.09 9.73 -7.70
N ILE A 229 -14.58 9.22 -8.82
CA ILE A 229 -13.79 8.86 -10.00
C ILE A 229 -14.41 9.49 -11.25
N ASN A 230 -13.60 9.57 -12.31
CA ASN A 230 -14.10 9.79 -13.66
C ASN A 230 -14.34 8.43 -14.33
N VAL A 231 -15.36 8.35 -15.17
CA VAL A 231 -15.62 7.19 -16.02
C VAL A 231 -15.69 7.64 -17.47
N ASP A 232 -14.74 7.18 -18.27
CA ASP A 232 -14.66 7.42 -19.70
C ASP A 232 -15.19 6.19 -20.44
N THR A 233 -16.26 6.36 -21.20
CA THR A 233 -16.82 5.30 -22.04
C THR A 233 -16.61 5.63 -23.51
N TYR A 234 -15.81 4.82 -24.21
CA TYR A 234 -15.58 4.94 -25.65
C TYR A 234 -16.49 3.97 -26.39
N ASP A 235 -17.34 4.45 -27.28
CA ASP A 235 -18.14 3.58 -28.14
C ASP A 235 -17.31 2.92 -29.26
N ALA A 236 -17.95 2.08 -30.08
CA ALA A 236 -17.30 1.41 -31.21
C ALA A 236 -16.76 2.38 -32.28
N GLY A 237 -17.34 3.59 -32.39
CA GLY A 237 -16.88 4.66 -33.28
C GLY A 237 -15.76 5.52 -32.68
N GLY A 238 -15.42 5.29 -31.42
CA GLY A 238 -14.40 6.02 -30.66
C GLY A 238 -14.86 7.34 -30.07
N LEU A 239 -16.17 7.62 -30.05
CA LEU A 239 -16.72 8.75 -29.30
C LEU A 239 -16.60 8.45 -27.80
N CYS A 240 -16.03 9.40 -27.05
CA CYS A 240 -15.88 9.29 -25.60
C CYS A 240 -16.96 10.10 -24.90
N VAL A 241 -17.67 9.47 -23.95
CA VAL A 241 -18.52 10.15 -22.97
C VAL A 241 -17.87 10.02 -21.60
N ARG A 242 -17.63 11.15 -20.95
CA ARG A 242 -17.12 11.22 -19.57
C ARG A 242 -18.25 11.54 -18.62
N HIS A 243 -18.33 10.81 -17.51
CA HIS A 243 -19.17 11.15 -16.36
C HIS A 243 -18.39 10.96 -15.06
N HIS A 244 -18.94 11.50 -13.97
CA HIS A 244 -18.36 11.40 -12.64
C HIS A 244 -19.18 10.42 -11.81
N GLU A 245 -18.51 9.50 -11.13
CA GLU A 245 -19.15 8.49 -10.28
C GLU A 245 -18.59 8.55 -8.87
N LEU A 246 -19.47 8.30 -7.89
CA LEU A 246 -19.11 8.16 -6.49
C LEU A 246 -19.17 6.67 -6.15
N ILE A 247 -18.03 6.06 -5.83
CA ILE A 247 -17.92 4.61 -5.63
C ILE A 247 -17.41 4.26 -4.24
N ARG A 248 -17.72 3.07 -3.74
CA ARG A 248 -16.97 2.46 -2.63
C ARG A 248 -15.86 1.60 -3.19
N GLY A 249 -14.71 1.64 -2.54
CA GLY A 249 -13.56 0.82 -2.97
C GLY A 249 -13.87 -0.69 -3.01
N ASP A 250 -14.80 -1.15 -2.19
CA ASP A 250 -15.17 -2.56 -2.06
C ASP A 250 -16.26 -3.02 -3.03
N ASP A 251 -16.87 -2.08 -3.76
CA ASP A 251 -17.82 -2.43 -4.81
C ASP A 251 -17.07 -3.06 -5.99
N CYS A 252 -17.71 -4.04 -6.62
CA CYS A 252 -17.19 -4.69 -7.81
C CYS A 252 -17.23 -3.75 -9.02
N ILE A 253 -16.23 -3.84 -9.92
CA ILE A 253 -16.20 -3.05 -11.16
C ILE A 253 -17.48 -3.22 -11.98
N GLY A 254 -18.02 -4.45 -12.00
CA GLY A 254 -19.26 -4.76 -12.72
C GLY A 254 -20.49 -4.01 -12.24
N SER A 255 -20.47 -3.40 -11.04
CA SER A 255 -21.60 -2.61 -10.52
C SER A 255 -21.83 -1.30 -11.27
N LEU A 256 -20.78 -0.71 -11.86
CA LEU A 256 -20.89 0.49 -12.71
C LEU A 256 -21.29 0.18 -14.14
N MET A 257 -21.33 -1.10 -14.51
CA MET A 257 -21.57 -1.52 -15.88
C MET A 257 -22.97 -2.08 -15.99
N ASP A 258 -23.77 -1.51 -16.90
CA ASP A 258 -24.95 -2.20 -17.41
C ASP A 258 -24.45 -3.55 -17.97
N LEU A 259 -24.67 -4.66 -17.26
CA LEU A 259 -24.21 -6.02 -17.60
C LEU A 259 -24.92 -6.58 -18.86
N ARG A 260 -25.14 -5.74 -19.87
CA ARG A 260 -25.56 -6.10 -21.22
C ARG A 260 -24.42 -6.87 -21.90
N THR A 261 -24.76 -7.73 -22.84
CA THR A 261 -23.83 -8.56 -23.62
C THR A 261 -22.67 -7.80 -24.27
N GLN A 262 -22.83 -6.51 -24.57
CA GLN A 262 -21.75 -5.67 -25.09
C GLN A 262 -20.70 -5.30 -24.02
N ALA A 263 -21.09 -5.09 -22.76
CA ALA A 263 -20.16 -4.70 -21.69
C ALA A 263 -19.10 -5.77 -21.43
N GLN A 264 -19.43 -7.06 -21.59
CA GLN A 264 -18.46 -8.16 -21.44
C GLN A 264 -17.33 -8.12 -22.48
N ARG A 265 -17.58 -7.52 -23.64
CA ARG A 265 -16.59 -7.38 -24.72
C ARG A 265 -15.74 -6.11 -24.62
N ALA A 266 -16.11 -5.18 -23.74
CA ALA A 266 -15.34 -3.98 -23.52
C ALA A 266 -13.98 -4.30 -22.89
N GLN A 267 -12.98 -3.50 -23.24
CA GLN A 267 -11.72 -3.46 -22.51
C GLN A 267 -11.80 -2.42 -21.39
N VAL A 268 -11.18 -2.71 -20.26
CA VAL A 268 -11.20 -1.88 -19.06
C VAL A 268 -9.77 -1.61 -18.62
N HIS A 269 -9.49 -0.37 -18.27
CA HIS A 269 -8.26 0.04 -17.60
C HIS A 269 -8.51 1.26 -16.72
N VAL A 270 -7.54 1.62 -15.89
CA VAL A 270 -7.64 2.78 -15.00
C VAL A 270 -6.42 3.66 -15.12
N LEU A 271 -6.63 4.97 -14.99
CA LEU A 271 -5.59 5.99 -14.91
C LEU A 271 -5.60 6.67 -13.52
N PRO A 272 -4.43 6.90 -12.90
CA PRO A 272 -3.11 6.41 -13.32
C PRO A 272 -3.06 4.88 -13.29
N ASN A 273 -2.25 4.29 -14.18
CA ASN A 273 -2.19 2.85 -14.31
C ASN A 273 -1.54 2.20 -13.07
N PRO A 274 -2.23 1.31 -12.33
CA PRO A 274 -1.69 0.66 -11.15
C PRO A 274 -0.63 -0.39 -11.48
N ARG A 275 -0.59 -0.90 -12.72
CA ARG A 275 0.50 -1.81 -13.16
C ARG A 275 1.40 -1.11 -14.17
N ARG A 276 2.71 -1.35 -14.09
CA ARG A 276 3.70 -0.71 -14.99
C ARG A 276 3.48 -1.07 -16.46
N ASP A 277 3.09 -2.32 -16.73
CA ASP A 277 2.90 -2.86 -18.09
C ASP A 277 1.45 -3.28 -18.38
N ALA A 278 0.47 -2.78 -17.62
CA ALA A 278 -0.91 -3.21 -17.80
C ALA A 278 -1.44 -2.75 -19.15
N ARG A 279 -1.72 -3.74 -20.00
CA ARG A 279 -2.61 -3.60 -21.15
C ARG A 279 -4.06 -3.53 -20.64
N PRO A 280 -4.97 -2.92 -21.41
CA PRO A 280 -6.39 -3.04 -21.14
C PRO A 280 -6.79 -4.52 -21.01
N VAL A 281 -7.66 -4.81 -20.06
CA VAL A 281 -8.13 -6.16 -19.75
C VAL A 281 -9.59 -6.29 -20.12
N SER A 282 -10.05 -7.47 -20.51
CA SER A 282 -11.47 -7.65 -20.82
C SER A 282 -12.31 -7.44 -19.56
N CYS A 283 -13.42 -6.72 -19.69
CA CYS A 283 -14.41 -6.54 -18.62
C CYS A 283 -14.80 -7.88 -17.99
N ALA A 284 -15.02 -8.92 -18.79
CA ALA A 284 -15.38 -10.25 -18.29
C ALA A 284 -14.37 -10.81 -17.27
N GLN A 285 -13.09 -10.45 -17.40
CA GLN A 285 -12.01 -10.90 -16.52
C GLN A 285 -11.91 -10.11 -15.23
N VAL A 286 -12.50 -8.91 -15.14
CA VAL A 286 -12.28 -8.00 -13.99
C VAL A 286 -13.56 -7.46 -13.36
N GLN A 287 -14.73 -7.72 -13.94
CA GLN A 287 -16.03 -7.29 -13.41
C GLN A 287 -16.29 -7.76 -11.97
N HIS A 288 -15.65 -8.86 -11.54
CA HIS A 288 -15.76 -9.42 -10.19
C HIS A 288 -14.74 -8.83 -9.20
N LEU A 289 -13.72 -8.13 -9.68
CA LEU A 289 -12.74 -7.48 -8.81
C LEU A 289 -13.36 -6.22 -8.21
N THR A 290 -12.98 -5.92 -6.97
CA THR A 290 -13.32 -4.64 -6.34
C THR A 290 -12.53 -3.50 -6.98
N PHE A 291 -13.05 -2.28 -6.93
CA PHE A 291 -12.31 -1.09 -7.38
C PHE A 291 -10.94 -0.98 -6.66
N ARG A 292 -10.92 -1.31 -5.38
CA ARG A 292 -9.72 -1.38 -4.54
C ARG A 292 -8.67 -2.34 -5.11
N ASN A 293 -9.07 -3.57 -5.45
CA ASN A 293 -8.17 -4.62 -5.94
C ASN A 293 -7.74 -4.38 -7.38
N PHE A 294 -8.57 -3.68 -8.16
CA PHE A 294 -8.22 -3.22 -9.50
C PHE A 294 -7.19 -2.08 -9.49
N GLY A 295 -7.01 -1.41 -8.35
CA GLY A 295 -6.06 -0.32 -8.16
C GLY A 295 -6.65 1.07 -8.39
N VAL A 296 -7.97 1.22 -8.30
CA VAL A 296 -8.64 2.52 -8.40
C VAL A 296 -8.44 3.30 -7.10
N VAL A 297 -8.18 4.60 -7.23
CA VAL A 297 -7.97 5.56 -6.14
C VAL A 297 -8.80 6.83 -6.37
N PRO A 298 -8.96 7.70 -5.36
CA PRO A 298 -9.66 8.97 -5.53
C PRO A 298 -9.10 9.77 -6.72
N GLY A 299 -10.01 10.28 -7.56
CA GLY A 299 -9.66 11.04 -8.77
C GLY A 299 -9.18 10.19 -9.94
N SER A 300 -9.11 8.86 -9.80
CA SER A 300 -8.83 7.96 -10.93
C SER A 300 -9.83 8.16 -12.07
N THR A 301 -9.38 7.83 -13.29
CA THR A 301 -10.26 7.70 -14.46
C THR A 301 -10.36 6.22 -14.82
N LEU A 302 -11.54 5.62 -14.63
CA LEU A 302 -11.85 4.31 -15.15
C LEU A 302 -12.23 4.45 -16.63
N VAL A 303 -11.56 3.70 -17.50
CA VAL A 303 -11.81 3.73 -18.93
C VAL A 303 -12.46 2.43 -19.35
N ILE A 304 -13.60 2.53 -20.05
CA ILE A 304 -14.37 1.43 -20.62
C ILE A 304 -14.37 1.63 -22.14
N ASP A 305 -13.75 0.71 -22.86
CA ASP A 305 -13.45 0.86 -24.29
C ASP A 305 -14.12 -0.23 -25.13
N PHE A 306 -15.04 0.19 -26.01
CA PHE A 306 -15.79 -0.68 -26.92
C PHE A 306 -15.24 -0.67 -28.36
N ARG A 307 -14.13 0.03 -28.65
CA ARG A 307 -13.59 0.20 -30.02
C ARG A 307 -13.12 -1.10 -30.68
N ASP A 308 -12.61 -2.05 -29.91
CA ASP A 308 -12.07 -3.31 -30.43
C ASP A 308 -13.13 -4.41 -30.66
N ILE A 309 -14.43 -4.13 -30.45
CA ILE A 309 -15.50 -5.14 -30.54
C ILE A 309 -15.76 -5.61 -31.99
N ALA A 310 -15.35 -4.83 -32.99
CA ALA A 310 -15.64 -5.06 -34.41
C ALA A 310 -14.84 -6.21 -35.08
N THR A 311 -13.85 -6.82 -34.41
CA THR A 311 -13.05 -7.91 -34.99
C THR A 311 -13.58 -9.33 -34.67
N CYS A 312 -14.67 -9.44 -33.89
CA CYS A 312 -15.23 -10.72 -33.45
C CYS A 312 -16.69 -10.94 -33.92
N GLU A 313 -17.05 -10.53 -35.14
CA GLU A 313 -18.18 -11.16 -35.82
C GLU A 313 -17.71 -12.44 -36.52
N PRO A 314 -18.36 -13.60 -36.35
CA PRO A 314 -18.09 -14.74 -37.20
C PRO A 314 -18.44 -14.31 -38.62
N ARG A 315 -17.45 -14.36 -39.54
CA ARG A 315 -17.72 -14.30 -40.98
C ARG A 315 -18.85 -15.28 -41.26
N ALA A 316 -20.04 -14.76 -41.57
CA ALA A 316 -21.12 -15.56 -42.08
C ALA A 316 -20.55 -16.37 -43.24
N ALA A 317 -20.66 -17.70 -43.14
CA ALA A 317 -20.33 -18.58 -44.24
C ALA A 317 -21.23 -18.18 -45.41
N SER A 318 -20.69 -17.39 -46.33
CA SER A 318 -21.30 -17.15 -47.62
C SER A 318 -21.24 -18.47 -48.36
N GLY A 319 -22.38 -19.16 -48.39
CA GLY A 319 -22.58 -20.34 -49.22
C GLY A 319 -22.41 -19.97 -50.69
N THR A 320 -21.63 -20.81 -51.36
CA THR A 320 -21.79 -21.21 -52.76
C THR A 320 -21.31 -22.65 -52.87
#